data_AF-A0A6A5CAV5-F1
#
_entry.id   AF-A0A6A5CAV5-F1
#
_cell.length_a   1.000
_cell.length_b   1.000
_cell.length_c   1.000
_cell.angle_alpha   90.00
_cell.angle_beta   90.00
_cell.angle_gamma   90.00
#
_symmetry.space_group_name_H-M   'P 1'
#
loop_
_entity.id
_entity.type
_entity.pdbx_description
1 polymer ?
#
loop_
_entity_poly.entity_id
_entity_poly.type
_entity_poly.pdbx_seq_one_letter_code
_entity_poly.pdbx_strand_id
1 'polypeptide(L)'
;ELKTNPSAFAFQDIVYCNIGNPQQLKQKPLTFHRNVLSLLTASHWLEDSSKKELLSQMVNRDVLERAERILSNIDSKSTGAYTHSQGYEFVREDVAAFIEQRDGLKKEPSTPIESSSPMELHLVFNCV
;
A
#
# COMPACT_ATOMS: atom_id res chain seq x y z
N GLU A 1 -23.85 21.27 17.12
CA GLU A 1 -25.06 21.06 17.96
C GLU A 1 -24.92 19.90 18.93
N LEU A 2 -24.63 18.67 18.50
CA LEU A 2 -24.45 17.54 19.44
C LEU A 2 -23.37 17.81 20.51
N LYS A 3 -22.27 18.48 20.14
CA LYS A 3 -21.21 18.91 21.08
C LYS A 3 -21.63 20.06 22.02
N THR A 4 -22.62 20.86 21.65
CA THR A 4 -23.01 22.10 22.34
C THR A 4 -24.27 21.93 23.19
N ASN A 5 -25.18 21.03 22.80
CA ASN A 5 -26.37 20.68 23.55
C ASN A 5 -26.68 19.16 23.40
N PRO A 6 -25.95 18.29 24.13
CA PRO A 6 -26.09 16.84 23.99
C PRO A 6 -27.47 16.32 24.38
N SER A 7 -28.14 16.96 25.36
CA SER A 7 -29.47 16.58 25.83
C SER A 7 -30.60 16.91 24.86
N ALA A 8 -30.34 17.68 23.80
CA ALA A 8 -31.31 17.95 22.74
C ALA A 8 -31.56 16.73 21.83
N PHE A 9 -30.70 15.72 21.86
CA PHE A 9 -30.76 14.57 20.97
C PHE A 9 -30.87 13.27 21.76
N ALA A 10 -31.60 12.27 21.21
CA ALA A 10 -31.74 10.94 21.82
C ALA A 10 -30.54 10.01 21.53
N PHE A 11 -29.45 10.53 20.98
CA PHE A 11 -28.24 9.79 20.62
C PHE A 11 -27.01 10.58 21.08
N GLN A 12 -25.90 9.87 21.27
CA GLN A 12 -24.65 10.45 21.81
C GLN A 12 -23.59 10.68 20.74
N ASP A 13 -23.67 9.95 19.62
CA ASP A 13 -22.68 9.97 18.55
C ASP A 13 -23.35 9.95 17.17
N ILE A 14 -22.64 10.51 16.18
CA ILE A 14 -23.02 10.41 14.76
C ILE A 14 -22.11 9.37 14.11
N VAL A 15 -22.71 8.33 13.54
CA VAL A 15 -22.01 7.34 12.72
C VAL A 15 -22.23 7.69 11.26
N TYR A 16 -21.15 8.02 10.56
CA TYR A 16 -21.19 8.32 9.13
C TYR A 16 -21.20 7.02 8.33
N CYS A 17 -22.36 6.69 7.75
CA CYS A 17 -22.56 5.53 6.88
C CYS A 17 -22.63 5.89 5.39
N ASN A 18 -22.34 7.15 5.04
CA ASN A 18 -22.47 7.69 3.69
C ASN A 18 -21.19 7.55 2.84
N ILE A 19 -20.06 7.18 3.45
CA ILE A 19 -18.79 6.93 2.77
C ILE A 19 -18.22 5.60 3.25
N GLY A 20 -17.67 4.82 2.32
CA GLY A 20 -16.93 3.60 2.64
C GLY A 20 -15.57 3.92 3.25
N ASN A 21 -15.54 4.34 4.52
CA ASN A 21 -14.31 4.57 5.28
C ASN A 21 -14.19 3.57 6.45
N PRO A 22 -13.72 2.34 6.18
CA PRO A 22 -13.69 1.30 7.20
C PRO A 22 -12.77 1.61 8.38
N GLN A 23 -11.66 2.34 8.17
CA GLN A 23 -10.75 2.71 9.27
C GLN A 23 -11.40 3.71 10.24
N GLN A 24 -12.24 4.63 9.74
CA GLN A 24 -13.07 5.49 10.60
C GLN A 24 -14.07 4.67 11.42
N LEU A 25 -14.51 3.52 10.89
CA LEU A 25 -15.35 2.54 11.59
C LEU A 25 -14.54 1.47 12.34
N LYS A 26 -13.32 1.82 12.77
CA LYS A 26 -12.45 0.99 13.64
C LYS A 26 -11.86 -0.27 12.99
N GLN A 27 -11.88 -0.39 11.64
CA GLN A 27 -11.06 -1.41 10.99
C GLN A 27 -9.58 -1.16 11.30
N LYS A 28 -8.93 -2.15 11.91
CA LYS A 28 -7.48 -2.08 12.18
C LYS A 28 -6.72 -2.10 10.84
N PRO A 29 -5.70 -1.24 10.65
CA PRO A 29 -4.83 -1.34 9.49
C PRO A 29 -4.15 -2.70 9.40
N LEU A 30 -3.89 -3.16 8.18
CA LEU A 30 -3.18 -4.41 7.95
C LEU A 30 -1.68 -4.23 8.27
N THR A 31 -1.17 -5.03 9.23
CA THR A 31 0.19 -4.90 9.76
C THR A 31 1.27 -5.10 8.70
N PHE A 32 1.12 -6.10 7.83
CA PHE A 32 2.09 -6.40 6.78
C PHE A 32 2.38 -5.18 5.90
N HIS A 33 1.32 -4.57 5.33
CA HIS A 33 1.47 -3.39 4.46
C HIS A 33 2.03 -2.19 5.21
N ARG A 34 1.61 -1.97 6.45
CA ARG A 34 2.15 -0.88 7.28
C ARG A 34 3.65 -1.03 7.51
N ASN A 35 4.11 -2.23 7.85
CA ASN A 35 5.53 -2.47 8.09
C ASN A 35 6.36 -2.34 6.80
N VAL A 36 5.87 -2.86 5.67
CA VAL A 36 6.56 -2.68 4.38
C VAL A 36 6.67 -1.19 4.04
N LEU A 37 5.58 -0.43 4.11
CA LEU A 37 5.58 1.01 3.84
C LEU A 37 6.54 1.76 4.77
N SER A 38 6.56 1.45 6.06
CA SER A 38 7.48 2.06 7.01
C SER A 38 8.95 1.84 6.64
N LEU A 39 9.32 0.65 6.16
CA LEU A 39 10.68 0.36 5.72
C LEU A 39 11.04 1.05 4.40
N LEU A 40 10.08 1.21 3.49
CA LEU A 40 10.28 1.95 2.24
C LEU A 40 10.50 3.45 2.49
N THR A 41 9.67 4.06 3.34
CA THR A 41 9.80 5.48 3.71
C THR A 41 11.06 5.75 4.52
N ALA A 42 11.52 4.77 5.30
CA ALA A 42 12.73 4.85 6.11
C ALA A 42 13.81 3.87 5.61
N SER A 43 14.15 3.92 4.32
CA SER A 43 15.07 2.97 3.67
C SER A 43 16.45 2.86 4.32
N HIS A 44 16.91 3.91 5.02
CA HIS A 44 18.16 3.93 5.79
C HIS A 44 18.25 2.83 6.87
N TRP A 45 17.13 2.24 7.30
CA TRP A 45 17.14 1.07 8.18
C TRP A 45 17.63 -0.20 7.47
N LEU A 46 17.35 -0.34 6.17
CA LEU A 46 17.72 -1.51 5.36
C LEU A 46 19.17 -1.42 4.84
N GLU A 47 19.69 -0.21 4.66
CA GLU A 47 21.07 0.04 4.19
C GLU A 47 22.12 -0.27 5.27
N ASP A 48 21.77 -0.06 6.54
CA ASP A 48 22.67 -0.26 7.67
C ASP A 48 22.73 -1.74 8.07
N SER A 49 23.81 -2.40 7.66
CA SER A 49 24.03 -3.82 7.96
C SER A 49 24.07 -4.14 9.46
N SER A 50 24.40 -3.17 10.32
CA SER A 50 24.39 -3.36 11.78
C SER A 50 22.99 -3.55 12.36
N LYS A 51 21.95 -3.13 11.62
CA LYS A 51 20.55 -3.15 12.06
C LYS A 51 19.77 -4.37 11.59
N LYS A 52 20.35 -5.23 10.75
CA LYS A 52 19.67 -6.41 10.19
C LYS A 52 19.14 -7.37 11.24
N GLU A 53 19.91 -7.60 12.30
CA GLU A 53 19.48 -8.47 13.41
C GLU A 53 18.27 -7.87 14.15
N LEU A 54 18.34 -6.57 14.47
CA LEU A 54 17.24 -5.85 15.12
C LEU A 54 15.97 -5.87 14.25
N LEU A 55 16.10 -5.62 12.95
CA LEU A 55 14.97 -5.64 12.02
C LEU A 55 14.32 -7.04 11.93
N SER A 56 15.14 -8.09 11.92
CA SER A 56 14.66 -9.48 11.89
C SER A 56 13.90 -9.87 13.16
N GLN A 57 14.12 -9.16 14.27
CA GLN A 57 13.35 -9.34 15.52
C GLN A 57 12.08 -8.48 15.56
N MET A 58 12.03 -7.36 14.82
CA MET A 58 10.91 -6.41 14.84
C MET A 58 9.81 -6.73 13.82
N VAL A 59 10.17 -7.29 12.67
CA VAL A 59 9.22 -7.59 11.59
C VAL A 59 9.42 -9.00 11.04
N ASN A 60 8.37 -9.54 10.43
CA ASN A 60 8.43 -10.83 9.77
C ASN A 60 9.40 -10.79 8.58
N ARG A 61 9.97 -11.96 8.23
CA ARG A 61 10.92 -12.10 7.12
C ARG A 61 10.34 -11.65 5.77
N ASP A 62 9.07 -11.95 5.52
CA ASP A 62 8.35 -11.58 4.29
C ASP A 62 8.22 -10.06 4.10
N VAL A 63 8.15 -9.29 5.19
CA VAL A 63 8.16 -7.82 5.18
C VAL A 63 9.51 -7.31 4.70
N LEU A 64 10.61 -7.86 5.22
CA LEU A 64 11.97 -7.49 4.82
C LEU A 64 12.20 -7.82 3.35
N GLU A 65 11.90 -9.06 2.95
CA GLU A 65 12.02 -9.51 1.55
C GLU A 65 11.20 -8.63 0.61
N ARG A 66 9.97 -8.26 1.00
CA ARG A 66 9.12 -7.39 0.18
C ARG A 66 9.71 -5.99 0.03
N ALA A 67 10.19 -5.39 1.12
CA ALA A 67 10.77 -4.05 1.10
C ALA A 67 12.09 -4.01 0.29
N GLU A 68 12.98 -4.99 0.52
CA GLU A 68 14.24 -5.12 -0.22
C GLU A 68 14.01 -5.34 -1.71
N ARG A 69 13.04 -6.20 -2.10
CA ARG A 69 12.69 -6.41 -3.50
C ARG A 69 12.14 -5.15 -4.16
N ILE A 70 11.30 -4.38 -3.45
CA ILE A 70 10.77 -3.13 -4.00
C ILE A 70 11.91 -2.13 -4.22
N LEU A 71 12.76 -1.90 -3.22
CA LEU A 71 13.89 -0.97 -3.35
C LEU A 71 14.91 -1.46 -4.39
N SER A 72 15.15 -2.77 -4.53
CA SER A 72 16.09 -3.28 -5.53
C SER A 72 15.67 -2.96 -6.96
N ASN A 73 14.36 -2.83 -7.22
CA ASN A 73 13.80 -2.44 -8.52
C ASN A 73 13.62 -0.93 -8.73
N ILE A 74 14.01 -0.09 -7.75
CA ILE A 74 14.02 1.37 -7.86
C ILE A 74 15.46 1.85 -8.00
N ASP A 75 15.77 2.59 -9.06
CA ASP A 75 17.13 3.06 -9.37
C ASP A 75 17.69 3.97 -8.27
N SER A 76 16.88 4.90 -7.77
CA SER A 76 17.25 5.83 -6.70
C SER A 76 17.35 5.18 -5.31
N LYS A 77 16.93 3.91 -5.16
CA LYS A 77 16.73 3.24 -3.86
C LYS A 77 15.85 4.04 -2.90
N SER A 78 14.97 4.89 -3.43
CA SER A 78 14.10 5.78 -2.65
C SER A 78 12.75 5.95 -3.33
N THR A 79 11.66 5.93 -2.54
CA THR A 79 10.29 6.03 -3.04
C THR A 79 9.80 7.46 -3.31
N GLY A 80 10.63 8.49 -3.11
CA GLY A 80 10.20 9.89 -3.23
C GLY A 80 10.32 10.52 -4.63
N ALA A 81 10.91 9.81 -5.60
CA ALA A 81 11.08 10.32 -6.96
C ALA A 81 9.84 10.02 -7.82
N TYR A 82 9.54 10.91 -8.77
CA TYR A 82 8.51 10.64 -9.77
C TYR A 82 8.80 9.35 -10.54
N THR A 83 7.74 8.61 -10.80
CA THR A 83 7.80 7.41 -11.65
C THR A 83 7.38 7.75 -13.07
N HIS A 84 7.51 6.80 -14.00
CA HIS A 84 6.83 6.90 -15.29
C HIS A 84 5.32 7.15 -15.06
N SER A 85 4.63 7.84 -15.97
CA SER A 85 3.21 8.20 -15.79
C SER A 85 2.28 7.01 -15.54
N GLN A 86 2.68 5.82 -15.99
CA GLN A 86 1.99 4.55 -15.77
C GLN A 86 2.37 3.84 -14.44
N GLY A 87 3.32 4.37 -13.67
CA GLY A 87 3.91 3.73 -12.50
C GLY A 87 5.12 2.84 -12.81
N TYR A 88 5.71 2.27 -11.77
CA TYR A 88 6.83 1.34 -11.89
C TYR A 88 6.44 0.07 -12.67
N GLU A 89 7.30 -0.35 -13.61
CA GLU A 89 7.05 -1.52 -14.45
C GLU A 89 6.90 -2.81 -13.64
N PHE A 90 7.82 -3.09 -12.71
CA PHE A 90 7.76 -4.29 -11.88
C PHE A 90 6.46 -4.38 -11.04
N VAL A 91 5.88 -3.24 -10.65
CA VAL A 91 4.59 -3.20 -9.95
C VAL A 91 3.46 -3.56 -10.89
N ARG A 92 3.47 -3.02 -12.12
CA ARG A 92 2.47 -3.35 -13.15
C ARG A 92 2.50 -4.85 -13.49
N GLU A 93 3.69 -5.44 -13.57
CA GLU A 93 3.87 -6.88 -13.79
C GLU A 93 3.33 -7.72 -12.63
N ASP A 94 3.62 -7.35 -11.38
CA ASP A 94 3.08 -8.03 -10.19
C ASP A 94 1.54 -8.00 -10.18
N VAL A 95 0.95 -6.85 -10.51
CA VAL A 95 -0.51 -6.66 -10.57
C VAL A 95 -1.12 -7.51 -11.70
N ALA A 96 -0.50 -7.50 -12.88
CA ALA A 96 -0.91 -8.33 -14.01
C ALA A 96 -0.92 -9.82 -13.64
N ALA A 97 0.19 -10.32 -13.08
CA ALA A 97 0.31 -11.71 -12.65
C ALA A 97 -0.74 -12.08 -11.58
N PHE A 98 -1.01 -11.18 -10.63
CA PHE A 98 -2.06 -11.39 -9.63
C PHE A 98 -3.46 -11.50 -10.25
N ILE A 99 -3.79 -10.63 -11.21
CA ILE A 99 -5.08 -10.65 -11.91
C ILE A 99 -5.22 -11.93 -12.74
N GLU A 100 -4.17 -12.30 -13.50
CA GLU A 100 -4.13 -13.55 -14.26
C GLU A 100 -4.38 -14.77 -13.38
N GLN A 101 -3.72 -14.83 -12.21
CA GLN A 101 -3.88 -15.93 -11.25
C GLN A 101 -5.28 -15.95 -10.62
N ARG A 102 -5.83 -14.78 -10.25
CA ARG A 102 -7.16 -14.65 -9.64
C ARG A 102 -8.27 -15.07 -10.60
N ASP A 103 -8.16 -14.66 -11.86
CA ASP A 103 -9.23 -14.77 -12.85
C ASP A 103 -9.05 -15.98 -13.80
N GLY A 104 -7.90 -16.66 -13.73
CA GLY A 104 -7.59 -17.80 -14.61
C GLY A 104 -7.41 -17.42 -16.08
N LEU A 105 -7.09 -16.15 -16.35
CA LEU A 105 -6.89 -15.63 -17.70
C LEU A 105 -5.51 -16.06 -18.20
N LYS A 106 -5.47 -16.79 -19.32
CA LYS A 106 -4.21 -17.07 -20.01
C LYS A 106 -3.76 -15.82 -20.78
N LYS A 107 -2.50 -15.44 -20.60
CA LYS A 107 -1.87 -14.33 -21.33
C LYS A 107 -1.89 -14.59 -22.83
N GLU A 108 -2.74 -13.88 -23.56
CA GLU A 108 -2.59 -13.71 -25.02
C GLU A 108 -1.41 -12.74 -25.25
N PRO A 109 -0.40 -13.07 -26.07
CA PRO A 109 0.89 -12.35 -26.13
C PRO A 109 0.84 -10.88 -26.55
N SER A 110 -0.33 -10.33 -26.88
CA SER A 110 -0.45 -9.02 -27.55
C SER A 110 -1.46 -8.06 -26.92
N THR A 111 -2.09 -8.41 -25.79
CA THR A 111 -3.12 -7.54 -25.20
C THR A 111 -2.51 -6.69 -24.08
N PRO A 112 -2.42 -5.35 -24.23
CA PRO A 112 -2.08 -4.48 -23.12
C PRO A 112 -3.17 -4.63 -22.05
N ILE A 113 -2.77 -4.87 -20.80
CA ILE A 113 -3.70 -4.82 -19.66
C ILE A 113 -3.99 -3.34 -19.42
N GLU A 114 -4.99 -2.81 -20.12
CA GLU A 114 -5.63 -1.55 -19.74
C GLU A 114 -6.49 -1.85 -18.53
N SER A 115 -5.97 -1.57 -17.33
CA SER A 115 -6.81 -1.51 -16.15
C SER A 115 -7.89 -0.48 -16.43
N SER A 116 -9.16 -0.90 -16.44
CA SER A 116 -10.34 -0.03 -16.62
C SER A 116 -10.51 1.05 -15.54
N SER A 117 -9.53 1.17 -14.64
CA SER A 117 -9.37 2.21 -13.64
C SER A 117 -7.90 2.64 -13.60
N PRO A 118 -7.41 3.44 -14.58
CA PRO A 118 -6.05 3.98 -14.54
C PRO A 118 -5.80 4.85 -13.30
N MET A 119 -6.87 5.36 -12.66
CA MET A 119 -6.77 6.24 -11.49
C MET A 119 -6.70 5.51 -10.13
N GLU A 120 -7.18 4.27 -9.98
CA GLU A 120 -7.07 3.57 -8.67
C GLU A 120 -5.67 3.01 -8.41
N LEU A 121 -4.96 2.56 -9.45
CA LEU A 121 -3.57 2.12 -9.31
C LEU A 121 -2.60 3.31 -9.12
N HIS A 122 -2.95 4.48 -9.65
CA HIS A 122 -2.17 5.71 -9.49
C HIS A 122 -2.10 6.15 -8.02
N LEU A 123 -3.14 5.87 -7.21
CA LEU A 123 -3.23 6.34 -5.83
C LEU A 123 -2.43 5.47 -4.83
N VAL A 124 -2.24 4.18 -5.12
CA VAL A 124 -1.53 3.27 -4.19
C VAL A 124 -0.01 3.49 -4.23
N PHE A 125 0.54 4.00 -5.33
CA PHE A 125 1.99 4.14 -5.51
C PHE A 125 2.51 5.57 -5.71
N ASN A 126 1.67 6.58 -5.98
CA ASN A 126 2.11 8.00 -6.02
C ASN A 126 1.97 8.74 -4.67
N CYS A 127 1.64 8.05 -3.58
CA CYS A 127 1.49 8.66 -2.25
C CYS A 127 2.40 8.02 -1.18
N VAL A 128 3.53 7.43 -1.60
CA VAL A 128 4.64 7.16 -0.68
C VAL A 128 5.65 8.30 -0.78
#